data_AF-A0A8B6F154-F1
#
_entry.id   AF-A0A8B6F154-F1
#
_cell.length_a   1.000
_cell.length_b   1.000
_cell.length_c   1.000
_cell.angle_alpha   90.00
_cell.angle_beta   90.00
_cell.angle_gamma   90.00
#
_symmetry.space_group_name_H-M   'P 1'
#
loop_
_entity.id
_entity.type
_entity.pdbx_description
1 polymer ?
#
loop_
_entity_poly.entity_id
_entity_poly.type
_entity_poly.pdbx_seq_one_letter_code
_entity_poly.pdbx_strand_id
1 'polypeptide(L)'
;MALISKIRKEVKRCIKKSQFVKFKFEEDFQKLFNLVFDGNFVQAQELLMAFSDVNSKNSSKSTLLITACQSTTKENEILTFVQFLLQKGAYITKKDASGRTAIDYCEQNNLCQIKILLCETADLIIAYNIANFF
;
A
#
# COMPACT_ATOMS: atom_id res chain seq x y z
N MET A 1 -22.63 16.20 41.93
CA MET A 1 -21.25 15.62 41.96
C MET A 1 -21.13 14.26 41.26
N ALA A 2 -22.07 13.32 41.39
CA ALA A 2 -21.98 11.97 40.79
C ALA A 2 -22.17 11.89 39.26
N LEU A 3 -22.93 12.82 38.65
CA LEU A 3 -23.19 12.80 37.21
C LEU A 3 -21.96 13.20 36.39
N ILE A 4 -21.22 14.21 36.85
CA ILE A 4 -20.01 14.72 36.19
C ILE A 4 -18.88 13.67 36.23
N SER A 5 -18.73 12.92 37.33
CA SER A 5 -17.74 11.84 37.42
C SER A 5 -18.08 10.66 36.51
N LYS A 6 -19.37 10.33 36.37
CA LYS A 6 -19.86 9.28 35.45
C LYS A 6 -19.62 9.65 33.99
N ILE A 7 -19.96 10.89 33.58
CA ILE A 7 -19.70 11.41 32.23
C ILE A 7 -18.19 11.44 31.93
N ARG A 8 -17.35 11.88 32.88
CA ARG A 8 -15.88 11.85 32.72
C ARG A 8 -15.34 10.44 32.48
N LYS A 9 -15.90 9.43 33.15
CA LYS A 9 -15.47 8.03 33.02
C LYS A 9 -15.85 7.46 31.65
N GLU A 10 -17.05 7.77 31.18
CA GLU A 10 -17.58 7.39 29.87
C GLU A 10 -16.81 8.06 28.72
N VAL A 11 -16.53 9.36 28.82
CA VAL A 11 -15.71 10.07 27.84
C VAL A 11 -14.29 9.50 27.76
N LYS A 12 -13.64 9.22 28.90
CA LYS A 12 -12.33 8.54 28.93
C LYS A 12 -12.38 7.13 28.31
N ARG A 13 -13.49 6.41 28.48
CA ARG A 13 -13.72 5.07 27.90
C ARG A 13 -13.87 5.15 26.38
N CYS A 14 -14.62 6.12 25.86
CA CYS A 14 -14.77 6.34 24.42
C CYS A 14 -13.47 6.82 23.77
N ILE A 15 -12.72 7.71 24.42
CA ILE A 15 -11.39 8.13 23.95
C ILE A 15 -10.42 6.95 23.92
N LYS A 16 -10.41 6.10 24.96
CA LYS A 16 -9.62 4.85 24.95
C LYS A 16 -10.05 3.93 23.82
N LYS A 17 -11.34 3.69 23.61
CA LYS A 17 -11.82 2.87 22.47
C LYS A 17 -11.39 3.45 21.12
N SER A 18 -11.50 4.77 20.95
CA SER A 18 -11.08 5.46 19.72
C SER A 18 -9.56 5.40 19.50
N GLN A 19 -8.75 5.55 20.55
CA GLN A 19 -7.31 5.30 20.49
C GLN A 19 -6.98 3.83 20.19
N PHE A 20 -7.68 2.87 20.81
CA PHE A 20 -7.51 1.43 20.56
C PHE A 20 -7.79 1.05 19.10
N VAL A 21 -8.78 1.68 18.46
CA VAL A 21 -9.05 1.49 17.02
C VAL A 21 -7.89 2.03 16.18
N LYS A 22 -7.29 3.16 16.59
CA LYS A 22 -6.14 3.76 15.91
C LYS A 22 -4.86 2.91 16.03
N PHE A 23 -4.62 2.31 17.19
CA PHE A 23 -3.47 1.42 17.42
C PHE A 23 -3.57 0.11 16.64
N LYS A 24 -4.78 -0.47 16.52
CA LYS A 24 -4.98 -1.68 15.73
C LYS A 24 -4.69 -1.46 14.24
N PHE A 25 -5.05 -0.29 13.74
CA PHE A 25 -4.80 0.10 12.35
C PHE A 25 -3.31 0.16 12.00
N GLU A 26 -2.45 0.65 12.90
CA GLU A 26 -1.02 0.81 12.60
C GLU A 26 -0.27 -0.54 12.59
N GLU A 27 -0.65 -1.46 13.49
CA GLU A 27 -0.13 -2.84 13.49
C GLU A 27 -0.61 -3.65 12.28
N ASP A 28 -1.91 -3.58 11.97
CA ASP A 28 -2.49 -4.28 10.81
C ASP A 28 -1.92 -3.73 9.49
N PHE A 29 -1.63 -2.43 9.46
CA PHE A 29 -1.00 -1.78 8.33
C PHE A 29 0.45 -2.22 8.14
N GLN A 30 1.27 -2.21 9.21
CA GLN A 30 2.64 -2.70 9.10
C GLN A 30 2.68 -4.19 8.73
N LYS A 31 1.73 -4.98 9.26
CA LYS A 31 1.55 -6.38 8.92
C LYS A 31 1.28 -6.59 7.43
N LEU A 32 0.45 -5.75 6.80
CA LEU A 32 0.20 -5.82 5.36
C LEU A 32 1.50 -5.69 4.54
N PHE A 33 2.38 -4.75 4.88
CA PHE A 33 3.66 -4.59 4.18
C PHE A 33 4.58 -5.79 4.36
N ASN A 34 4.64 -6.36 5.56
CA ASN A 34 5.42 -7.56 5.82
C ASN A 34 4.91 -8.75 5.00
N LEU A 35 3.59 -8.96 4.93
CA LEU A 35 2.99 -10.00 4.10
C LEU A 35 3.35 -9.86 2.63
N VAL A 36 3.33 -8.63 2.09
CA VAL A 36 3.71 -8.36 0.70
C VAL A 36 5.21 -8.62 0.48
N PHE A 37 6.06 -8.21 1.41
CA PHE A 37 7.49 -8.45 1.34
C PHE A 37 7.82 -9.95 1.33
N ASP A 38 7.15 -10.71 2.20
CA ASP A 38 7.27 -12.17 2.31
C ASP A 38 6.61 -12.91 1.13
N GLY A 39 5.85 -12.20 0.28
CA GLY A 39 5.12 -12.72 -0.88
C GLY A 39 3.83 -13.47 -0.54
N ASN A 40 3.29 -13.29 0.66
CA ASN A 40 1.97 -13.78 1.02
C ASN A 40 0.86 -12.87 0.46
N PHE A 41 0.75 -12.84 -0.87
CA PHE A 41 -0.13 -11.93 -1.59
C PHE A 41 -1.62 -12.21 -1.34
N VAL A 42 -2.00 -13.45 -1.05
CA VAL A 42 -3.40 -13.81 -0.77
C VAL A 42 -3.88 -13.11 0.50
N GLN A 43 -3.14 -13.25 1.60
CA GLN A 43 -3.49 -12.56 2.85
C GLN A 43 -3.37 -11.04 2.72
N ALA A 44 -2.39 -10.57 1.93
CA ALA A 44 -2.27 -9.14 1.64
C ALA A 44 -3.51 -8.59 0.92
N GLN A 45 -4.05 -9.32 -0.07
CA GLN A 45 -5.27 -8.94 -0.78
C GLN A 45 -6.48 -8.89 0.14
N GLU A 46 -6.63 -9.86 1.04
CA GLU A 46 -7.72 -9.88 2.03
C GLU A 46 -7.67 -8.64 2.95
N LEU A 47 -6.49 -8.27 3.46
CA LEU A 47 -6.31 -7.07 4.28
C LEU A 47 -6.54 -5.77 3.49
N LEU A 48 -6.12 -5.73 2.23
CA LEU A 48 -6.36 -4.61 1.32
C LEU A 48 -7.86 -4.39 1.09
N MET A 49 -8.59 -5.47 0.82
CA MET A 49 -10.04 -5.43 0.59
C MET A 49 -10.82 -5.00 1.83
N ALA A 50 -10.31 -5.30 3.03
CA ALA A 50 -11.01 -5.01 4.26
C ALA A 50 -10.95 -3.53 4.64
N PHE A 51 -9.77 -2.92 4.71
CA PHE A 51 -9.62 -1.59 5.33
C PHE A 51 -8.42 -0.73 4.86
N SER A 52 -7.69 -1.12 3.81
CA SER A 52 -6.41 -0.46 3.49
C SER A 52 -6.45 0.30 2.16
N ASP A 53 -6.00 1.55 2.18
CA ASP A 53 -5.78 2.32 0.95
C ASP A 53 -4.53 1.77 0.21
N VAL A 54 -4.70 1.45 -1.08
CA VAL A 54 -3.67 0.88 -1.96
C VAL A 54 -2.45 1.79 -2.10
N ASN A 55 -2.63 3.10 -1.93
CA ASN A 55 -1.60 4.12 -2.10
C ASN A 55 -0.89 4.53 -0.81
N SER A 56 -1.24 3.86 0.29
CA SER A 56 -0.65 4.12 1.58
C SER A 56 0.85 3.82 1.59
N LYS A 57 1.56 4.48 2.50
CA LYS A 57 3.01 4.36 2.64
C LYS A 57 3.39 3.80 3.99
N ASN A 58 4.37 2.89 4.02
CA ASN A 58 4.96 2.41 5.26
C ASN A 58 5.94 3.44 5.86
N SER A 59 6.59 3.06 6.97
CA SER A 59 7.61 3.87 7.67
C SER A 59 8.78 4.29 6.76
N SER A 60 9.13 3.49 5.76
CA SER A 60 10.15 3.81 4.74
C SER A 60 9.62 4.67 3.59
N LYS A 61 8.40 5.21 3.72
CA LYS A 61 7.66 5.94 2.67
C LYS A 61 7.40 5.10 1.40
N SER A 62 7.57 3.78 1.46
CA SER A 62 7.33 2.86 0.36
C SER A 62 5.83 2.55 0.24
N THR A 63 5.33 2.50 -0.99
CA THR A 63 3.97 2.01 -1.28
C THR A 63 3.97 0.48 -1.40
N LEU A 64 2.78 -0.12 -1.38
CA LEU A 64 2.63 -1.58 -1.58
C LEU A 64 3.24 -2.05 -2.90
N LEU A 65 3.14 -1.22 -3.95
CA LEU A 65 3.74 -1.50 -5.25
C LEU A 65 5.27 -1.58 -5.17
N ILE A 66 5.89 -0.64 -4.46
CA ILE A 66 7.35 -0.65 -4.23
C ILE A 66 7.75 -1.89 -3.43
N THR A 67 7.02 -2.20 -2.35
CA THR A 67 7.32 -3.34 -1.48
C THR A 67 7.17 -4.68 -2.20
N ALA A 68 6.19 -4.81 -3.10
CA ALA A 68 6.06 -6.00 -3.95
C ALA A 68 7.29 -6.20 -4.85
N CYS A 69 7.81 -5.12 -5.44
CA CYS A 69 9.00 -5.16 -6.29
C CYS A 69 10.31 -5.39 -5.51
N GLN A 70 10.30 -5.20 -4.18
CA GLN A 70 11.40 -5.52 -3.27
C GLN A 70 11.37 -6.97 -2.79
N SER A 71 10.25 -7.67 -2.96
CA SER A 71 10.11 -9.06 -2.54
C SER A 71 11.06 -9.97 -3.32
N THR A 72 11.58 -11.01 -2.65
CA THR A 72 12.42 -12.04 -3.27
C THR A 72 11.61 -13.24 -3.77
N THR A 73 10.29 -13.10 -3.87
CA THR A 73 9.38 -14.14 -4.34
C THR A 73 9.39 -14.26 -5.87
N LYS A 74 8.68 -15.26 -6.38
CA LYS A 74 8.67 -15.54 -7.82
C LYS A 74 8.02 -14.38 -8.57
N GLU A 75 8.65 -13.95 -9.67
CA GLU A 75 8.17 -12.84 -10.50
C GLU A 75 6.69 -13.00 -10.90
N ASN A 76 6.22 -14.22 -11.21
CA ASN A 76 4.82 -14.47 -11.57
C ASN A 76 3.82 -14.15 -10.45
N GLU A 77 4.18 -14.41 -9.20
CA GLU A 77 3.33 -14.13 -8.04
C GLU A 77 3.29 -12.63 -7.78
N ILE A 78 4.46 -11.97 -7.86
CA ILE A 78 4.58 -10.51 -7.77
C ILE A 78 3.78 -9.86 -8.90
N LEU A 79 3.88 -10.35 -10.14
CA LEU A 79 3.17 -9.84 -11.31
C LEU A 79 1.66 -9.85 -11.11
N THR A 80 1.11 -10.97 -10.63
CA THR A 80 -0.33 -11.11 -10.36
C THR A 80 -0.77 -10.10 -9.30
N PHE A 81 0.03 -9.90 -8.25
CA PHE A 81 -0.27 -8.93 -7.22
C PHE A 81 -0.14 -7.48 -7.71
N VAL A 82 0.87 -7.17 -8.53
CA VAL A 82 1.06 -5.86 -9.15
C VAL A 82 -0.13 -5.51 -10.05
N GLN A 83 -0.61 -6.45 -10.87
CA GLN A 83 -1.81 -6.25 -11.69
C GLN A 83 -3.03 -5.92 -10.82
N PHE A 84 -3.21 -6.63 -9.70
CA PHE A 84 -4.28 -6.33 -8.74
C PHE A 84 -4.14 -4.91 -8.15
N LEU A 85 -2.94 -4.49 -7.75
CA LEU A 85 -2.70 -3.14 -7.23
C LEU A 85 -3.01 -2.06 -8.29
N LEU A 86 -2.59 -2.27 -9.54
CA LEU A 86 -2.86 -1.36 -10.65
C LEU A 86 -4.36 -1.24 -10.93
N GLN A 87 -5.10 -2.35 -10.94
CA GLN A 87 -6.56 -2.34 -11.07
C GLN A 87 -7.26 -1.56 -9.96
N LYS A 88 -6.65 -1.50 -8.76
CA LYS A 88 -7.14 -0.71 -7.63
C LYS A 88 -6.69 0.76 -7.67
N GLY A 89 -5.96 1.19 -8.70
CA GLY A 89 -5.50 2.57 -8.85
C GLY A 89 -4.22 2.90 -8.08
N ALA A 90 -3.31 1.93 -7.95
CA ALA A 90 -2.00 2.16 -7.34
C ALA A 90 -1.17 3.17 -8.15
N TYR A 91 -0.55 4.12 -7.46
CA TYR A 91 0.31 5.12 -8.05
C TYR A 91 1.70 4.56 -8.36
N ILE A 92 1.98 4.41 -9.65
CA ILE A 92 3.26 3.94 -10.20
C ILE A 92 4.43 4.90 -9.97
N THR A 93 4.16 6.21 -9.92
CA THR A 93 5.20 7.26 -9.90
C THR A 93 5.69 7.63 -8.50
N LYS A 94 5.16 7.00 -7.46
CA LYS A 94 5.54 7.34 -6.08
C LYS A 94 6.96 6.86 -5.79
N LYS A 95 7.66 7.69 -5.02
CA LYS A 95 9.00 7.43 -4.51
C LYS A 95 8.97 7.05 -3.03
N ASP A 96 9.87 6.16 -2.66
CA ASP A 96 10.18 5.84 -1.27
C ASP A 96 11.10 6.89 -0.62
N ALA A 97 11.55 6.63 0.62
CA ALA A 97 12.45 7.53 1.33
C ALA A 97 13.86 7.63 0.70
N SER A 98 14.27 6.65 -0.12
CA SER A 98 15.52 6.68 -0.88
C SER A 98 15.39 7.40 -2.24
N GLY A 99 14.19 7.87 -2.58
CA GLY A 99 13.92 8.51 -3.87
C GLY A 99 13.71 7.54 -5.03
N ARG A 100 13.58 6.23 -4.74
CA ARG A 100 13.37 5.17 -5.74
C ARG A 100 11.89 4.89 -5.96
N THR A 101 11.53 4.60 -7.20
CA THR A 101 10.21 4.18 -7.68
C THR A 101 10.12 2.65 -7.75
N ALA A 102 8.91 2.11 -7.97
CA ALA A 102 8.74 0.67 -8.17
C ALA A 102 9.55 0.14 -9.36
N ILE A 103 9.63 0.92 -10.45
CA ILE A 103 10.41 0.58 -11.66
C ILE A 103 11.90 0.43 -11.33
N ASP A 104 12.45 1.31 -10.48
CA ASP A 104 13.87 1.24 -10.08
C ASP A 104 14.18 -0.07 -9.34
N TYR A 105 13.25 -0.56 -8.52
CA TYR A 105 13.40 -1.85 -7.83
C TYR A 105 13.22 -3.04 -8.78
N CYS A 106 12.30 -2.96 -9.75
CA CYS A 106 12.18 -3.99 -10.77
C CYS A 106 13.49 -4.17 -11.54
N GLU A 107 14.17 -3.07 -11.89
CA GLU A 107 15.46 -3.14 -12.59
C GLU A 107 16.54 -3.80 -11.72
N GLN A 108 16.62 -3.42 -10.44
CA GLN A 108 17.61 -3.97 -9.52
C GLN A 108 17.41 -5.48 -9.27
N ASN A 109 16.16 -5.94 -9.27
CA ASN A 109 15.80 -7.32 -8.98
C ASN A 109 15.55 -8.17 -10.23
N ASN A 110 15.86 -7.66 -11.43
CA ASN A 110 15.63 -8.33 -12.73
C ASN A 110 14.17 -8.76 -12.97
N LEU A 111 13.19 -7.97 -12.49
CA LEU A 111 11.76 -8.18 -12.68
C LEU A 111 11.30 -7.57 -14.02
N CYS A 112 11.83 -8.09 -15.13
CA CYS A 112 11.66 -7.54 -16.47
C CYS A 112 10.19 -7.45 -16.91
N GLN A 113 9.38 -8.47 -16.63
CA GLN A 113 7.98 -8.48 -17.05
C GLN A 113 7.17 -7.42 -16.31
N ILE A 114 7.44 -7.26 -15.02
CA ILE A 114 6.77 -6.27 -14.18
C ILE A 114 7.19 -4.86 -14.61
N LYS A 115 8.48 -4.64 -14.88
CA LYS A 115 8.98 -3.36 -15.38
C LYS A 115 8.25 -2.94 -16.66
N ILE A 116 8.13 -3.85 -17.65
CA ILE A 116 7.43 -3.57 -18.91
C ILE A 116 5.98 -3.15 -18.65
N LEU A 117 5.25 -3.90 -17.82
CA LEU A 117 3.87 -3.57 -17.44
C LEU A 117 3.75 -2.18 -16.81
N LEU A 118 4.66 -1.83 -15.88
CA LEU A 118 4.65 -0.52 -15.23
C LEU A 118 4.98 0.63 -16.20
N CYS A 119 5.87 0.39 -17.17
CA CYS A 119 6.16 1.37 -18.21
C CYS A 119 4.96 1.59 -19.15
N GLU A 120 4.37 0.52 -19.68
CA GLU A 120 3.21 0.59 -20.56
C GLU A 120 2.03 1.33 -19.89
N THR A 121 1.78 1.02 -18.62
CA THR A 121 0.73 1.70 -17.86
C THR A 121 1.04 3.16 -17.58
N ALA A 122 2.30 3.53 -17.35
CA ALA A 122 2.71 4.92 -17.21
C ALA A 122 2.51 5.72 -18.51
N ASP A 123 2.86 5.12 -19.65
CA ASP A 123 2.71 5.74 -20.97
C ASP A 123 1.23 5.97 -21.32
N LEU A 124 0.36 5.00 -21.01
CA LEU A 124 -1.09 5.14 -21.17
C LEU A 124 -1.67 6.29 -20.34
N ILE A 125 -1.21 6.47 -19.10
CA ILE A 125 -1.66 7.57 -18.24
C ILE A 125 -1.20 8.92 -18.82
N ILE A 126 0.03 9.02 -19.32
CA ILE A 126 0.54 10.24 -19.94
C ILE A 126 -0.27 10.56 -21.21
N ALA A 127 -0.49 9.58 -22.08
CA ALA A 127 -1.28 9.75 -23.29
C ALA A 127 -2.73 10.18 -22.99
N TYR A 128 -3.37 9.56 -22.00
CA TYR A 128 -4.73 9.94 -21.57
C TYR A 128 -4.78 11.36 -21.01
N ASN A 129 -3.79 11.76 -20.22
CA ASN A 129 -3.74 13.11 -19.68
C ASN A 129 -3.57 14.14 -20.79
N ILE A 130 -2.68 13.92 -21.76
CA ILE A 130 -2.48 14.84 -22.90
C ILE A 130 -3.75 14.93 -23.77
N ALA A 131 -4.43 13.82 -24.02
CA ALA A 131 -5.63 13.78 -24.86
C ALA A 131 -6.84 14.51 -24.26
N ASN A 132 -6.91 14.67 -22.93
CA ASN A 132 -8.02 15.38 -22.26
C ASN A 132 -7.77 16.88 -22.02
N PHE A 133 -6.67 17.44 -22.56
CA PHE A 133 -6.38 18.87 -22.52
C PHE A 133 -6.65 19.60 -23.86
N PHE A 134 -7.37 18.96 -24.80
CA PHE A 134 -7.92 19.55 -26.02
C PHE A 134 -9.43 19.30 -26.10
#